data_AF-A0A4V1ZZC1-F1
#
_entry.id   AF-A0A4V1ZZC1-F1
#
_cell.length_a   1.000
_cell.length_b   1.000
_cell.length_c   1.000
_cell.angle_alpha   90.00
_cell.angle_beta   90.00
_cell.angle_gamma   90.00
#
_symmetry.space_group_name_H-M   'P 1'
#
loop_
_entity.id
_entity.type
_entity.pdbx_description
1 polymer ?
#
loop_
_entity_poly.entity_id
_entity_poly.type
_entity_poly.pdbx_seq_one_letter_code
_entity_poly.pdbx_strand_id
1 'polypeptide(L)' 'QPHLRGVCSMARTNDPDSANSQFFICLDDATFLDGQYTVWGEVTEGMENVDALPKGEPPREPGKIVTARSEA' A
#
# COMPACT_ATOMS: atom_id res chain seq x y z
N GLN A 1 2.56 -4.72 13.72
CA GLN A 1 3.58 -3.84 13.13
C GLN A 1 2.92 -2.49 12.87
N PRO A 2 3.59 -1.37 13.21
CA PRO A 2 3.04 -0.04 12.99
C PRO A 2 2.87 0.28 11.50
N HIS A 3 1.74 0.86 11.11
CA HIS A 3 1.49 1.39 9.78
C HIS A 3 1.97 2.84 9.72
N LEU A 4 3.28 3.03 9.71
CA LEU A 4 3.89 4.34 9.48
C LEU A 4 3.93 4.66 7.98
N ARG A 5 4.24 5.92 7.64
CA ARG A 5 4.49 6.33 6.25
C ARG A 5 5.47 5.37 5.53
N GLY A 6 5.13 4.97 4.31
CA GLY A 6 5.93 4.08 3.46
C GLY A 6 5.69 2.58 3.70
N VAL A 7 4.96 2.19 4.74
CA VAL A 7 4.63 0.78 4.98
C VAL A 7 3.71 0.23 3.89
N CYS A 8 4.04 -0.96 3.40
CA CYS A 8 3.25 -1.73 2.43
C CYS A 8 2.43 -2.81 3.17
N SER A 9 1.13 -2.85 2.93
CA SER A 9 0.20 -3.74 3.65
C SER A 9 -0.91 -4.26 2.73
N MET A 10 -1.54 -5.37 3.12
CA MET A 10 -2.54 -6.06 2.30
C MET A 10 -3.93 -5.47 2.47
N ALA A 11 -4.62 -5.14 1.38
CA ALA A 11 -6.02 -4.77 1.43
C ALA A 11 -6.91 -6.01 1.60
N ARG A 12 -8.03 -5.86 2.32
CA ARG A 12 -9.00 -6.93 2.58
C ARG A 12 -10.42 -6.37 2.65
N THR A 13 -11.40 -7.25 2.62
CA THR A 13 -12.79 -6.95 2.98
C THR A 13 -12.96 -6.98 4.50
N ASN A 14 -14.20 -6.96 4.98
CA ASN A 14 -14.48 -7.11 6.41
C ASN A 14 -14.06 -8.47 6.96
N ASP A 15 -13.96 -9.50 6.12
CA ASP A 15 -13.41 -10.80 6.51
C ASP A 15 -11.88 -10.69 6.67
N PRO A 16 -11.33 -10.96 7.87
CA PRO A 16 -9.91 -10.82 8.15
C PRO A 16 -9.02 -11.72 7.27
N ASP A 17 -9.53 -12.85 6.79
CA ASP A 17 -8.78 -13.83 5.99
C ASP A 17 -9.02 -13.65 4.48
N SER A 18 -9.61 -12.53 4.05
CA SER A 18 -9.96 -12.27 2.65
C SER A 18 -8.89 -11.54 1.84
N ALA A 19 -7.71 -11.28 2.42
CA ALA A 19 -6.61 -10.63 1.71
C ALA A 19 -6.17 -11.51 0.52
N ASN A 20 -5.94 -10.90 -0.64
CA ASN A 20 -5.52 -11.61 -1.85
C ASN A 20 -4.40 -10.85 -2.57
N SER A 21 -4.70 -10.17 -3.68
CA SER A 21 -3.69 -9.51 -4.52
C SER A 21 -3.64 -7.99 -4.39
N GLN A 22 -4.63 -7.40 -3.71
CA GLN A 22 -4.69 -5.95 -3.50
C GLN A 22 -3.81 -5.56 -2.31
N PHE A 23 -2.98 -4.54 -2.50
CA PHE A 23 -2.14 -3.97 -1.47
C PHE A 23 -2.26 -2.45 -1.48
N PHE A 24 -1.80 -1.81 -0.41
CA PHE A 24 -1.69 -0.37 -0.31
C PHE A 24 -0.33 0.01 0.28
N ILE A 25 0.06 1.28 0.06
CA ILE A 25 1.23 1.91 0.64
C ILE A 25 0.74 3.08 1.50
N CYS A 26 1.16 3.15 2.75
CA CYS A 26 0.79 4.24 3.66
C CYS A 26 1.41 5.57 3.18
N LEU A 27 0.58 6.53 2.77
CA LEU A 27 1.04 7.87 2.40
C LEU A 27 1.39 8.74 3.62
N ASP A 28 0.88 8.39 4.79
CA ASP A 28 1.18 9.04 6.07
C ASP A 28 0.98 7.99 7.19
N ASP A 29 1.23 8.37 8.43
CA ASP A 29 1.02 7.50 9.58
C ASP A 29 -0.45 7.10 9.72
N ALA A 30 -0.71 5.79 9.65
CA ALA A 30 -2.01 5.16 9.68
C ALA A 30 -2.12 4.13 10.82
N THR A 31 -1.61 4.47 12.00
CA THR A 31 -1.52 3.57 13.17
C THR A 31 -2.86 2.99 13.64
N PHE A 32 -3.98 3.57 13.21
CA PHE A 32 -5.31 2.99 13.42
C PHE A 32 -5.49 1.63 12.73
N LEU A 33 -4.66 1.27 11.75
CA LEU A 33 -4.67 -0.04 11.07
C LEU A 33 -3.85 -1.11 11.79
N ASP A 34 -3.13 -0.74 12.85
CA ASP A 34 -2.21 -1.63 13.56
C ASP A 34 -2.92 -2.84 14.17
N GLY A 35 -2.37 -4.03 13.91
CA GLY A 35 -2.96 -5.30 14.34
C GLY A 35 -4.23 -5.71 13.59
N GLN A 36 -4.71 -4.89 12.64
CA GLN A 36 -5.93 -5.16 11.86
C GLN A 36 -5.64 -5.51 10.39
N TYR A 37 -4.46 -5.16 9.89
CA TYR A 37 -4.02 -5.38 8.51
C TYR A 37 -2.60 -5.98 8.48
N THR A 38 -2.33 -6.74 7.42
CA THR A 38 -1.09 -7.51 7.28
C THR A 38 -0.02 -6.68 6.57
N VAL A 39 0.92 -6.17 7.35
CA VAL A 39 2.15 -5.55 6.83
C VAL A 39 3.04 -6.61 6.20
N TRP A 40 3.55 -6.35 4.98
CA TRP A 40 4.45 -7.27 4.27
C TRP A 40 5.77 -6.62 3.86
N GLY A 41 5.90 -5.29 3.91
CA GLY A 41 7.13 -4.60 3.55
C GLY A 41 7.06 -3.10 3.80
N GLU A 42 8.08 -2.39 3.32
CA GLU A 42 8.17 -0.94 3.36
C GLU A 42 8.87 -0.42 2.09
N VAL A 43 8.55 0.79 1.67
CA VAL A 43 9.25 1.47 0.58
C VAL A 43 10.64 1.88 1.05
N THR A 44 11.67 1.30 0.44
CA THR A 44 13.07 1.63 0.76
C THR A 44 13.59 2.84 -0.02
N GLU A 45 13.12 3.02 -1.26
CA GLU A 45 13.50 4.12 -2.16
C GLU A 45 12.31 4.53 -3.04
N GLY A 46 12.30 5.78 -3.52
CA GLY A 46 11.33 6.25 -4.50
C GLY A 46 9.95 6.65 -3.94
N MET A 47 9.86 6.99 -2.64
CA MET A 47 8.60 7.40 -2.00
C MET A 47 7.99 8.64 -2.66
N GLU A 48 8.80 9.53 -3.21
CA GLU A 48 8.35 10.69 -3.99
C GLU A 48 7.51 10.32 -5.22
N ASN A 49 7.75 9.13 -5.81
CA ASN A 49 6.95 8.62 -6.92
C ASN A 49 5.60 8.11 -6.44
N VAL A 50 5.54 7.56 -5.22
CA VAL A 50 4.29 7.14 -4.56
C VAL A 50 3.44 8.37 -4.25
N ASP A 51 4.06 9.44 -3.71
CA ASP A 51 3.38 10.71 -3.42
C ASP A 51 2.82 11.40 -4.67
N ALA A 52 3.49 11.21 -5.81
CA ALA A 52 3.09 11.79 -7.09
C ALA A 52 1.92 11.06 -7.77
N LEU A 53 1.44 9.93 -7.22
CA LEU A 53 0.33 9.19 -7.81
C LEU A 53 -0.97 10.05 -7.86
N PRO A 54 -1.76 9.96 -8.94
CA PRO A 54 -3.02 10.68 -9.07
C PRO A 54 -3.99 10.34 -7.92
N LYS A 55 -4.48 11.37 -7.21
CA LYS A 55 -5.40 11.23 -6.07
C LYS A 55 -6.86 11.12 -6.53
N GLY A 56 -7.63 10.26 -5.89
CA GLY A 56 -9.08 10.09 -6.13
C GLY A 56 -9.55 8.66 -5.83
N GLU A 57 -10.87 8.45 -5.77
CA GLU A 57 -11.49 7.15 -5.48
C GLU A 57 -12.62 6.83 -6.49
N PRO A 58 -12.31 6.34 -7.71
CA PRO A 58 -10.98 6.28 -8.34
C PRO A 58 -10.59 7.62 -9.00
N PRO A 59 -9.29 7.88 -9.24
CA PRO A 59 -8.85 9.04 -10.00
C PRO A 59 -9.26 8.92 -11.48
N ARG A 60 -9.42 10.07 -12.18
CA ARG A 60 -9.79 10.09 -13.62
C ARG A 60 -8.82 9.31 -14.49
N GLU A 61 -7.52 9.43 -14.18
CA GLU A 61 -6.43 8.73 -14.86
C GLU A 61 -5.56 8.05 -13.79
N PRO A 62 -5.85 6.78 -13.43
CA PRO A 62 -5.09 6.07 -12.41
C PRO A 62 -3.63 5.81 -12.83
N GLY A 63 -2.73 5.85 -11.85
CA GLY A 63 -1.36 5.35 -12.01
C GLY A 63 -1.35 3.86 -12.39
N LYS A 64 -0.30 3.42 -13.08
CA LYS A 64 -0.17 2.04 -13.58
C LYS A 64 1.13 1.44 -13.13
N ILE A 65 1.06 0.23 -12.57
CA ILE A 65 2.24 -0.64 -12.42
C ILE A 65 2.53 -1.22 -13.80
N VAL A 66 3.51 -0.67 -14.51
CA VAL A 66 3.88 -1.12 -15.86
C VAL A 66 4.60 -2.46 -15.82
N THR A 67 5.42 -2.69 -14.80
CA THR A 67 6.14 -3.95 -14.56
C THR A 67 6.44 -4.07 -13.08
N ALA A 68 6.34 -5.29 -12.53
CA ALA A 68 6.82 -5.64 -11.21
C ALA A 68 7.88 -6.75 -11.34
N ARG A 69 8.97 -6.64 -10.60
CA ARG A 69 10.08 -7.61 -10.62
C ARG A 69 10.46 -7.92 -9.17
N SER A 70 10.77 -9.19 -8.91
CA SER A 70 11.48 -9.60 -7.70
C SER A 70 12.97 -9.67 -8.02
N GLU A 71 13.79 -9.12 -7.13
CA GLU A 71 15.23 -9.39 -7.14
C GLU A 71 15.49 -10.71 -6.40
N ALA A 72 16.54 -11.42 -6.80
CA ALA A 72 16.94 -12.71 -6.23
C ALA A 72 18.13 -12.53 -5.28
#